data_AF-A0A971VL64-F1
#
_entry.id   AF-A0A971VL64-F1
#
_cell.length_a   1.000
_cell.length_b   1.000
_cell.length_c   1.000
_cell.angle_alpha   90.00
_cell.angle_beta   90.00
_cell.angle_gamma   90.00
#
_symmetry.space_group_name_H-M   'P 1'
#
loop_
_entity.id
_entity.type
_entity.pdbx_description
1 polymer ?
#
loop_
_entity_poly.entity_id
_entity_poly.type
_entity_poly.pdbx_seq_one_letter_code
_entity_poly.pdbx_strand_id
1 'polypeptide(L)' 'MEKAQIADVLEKLIEKDINEALKPMELQVEKIEFFFDETPHLIINLETINSNSYA' A
#
# COMPACT_ATOMS: atom_id res chain seq x y z
N MET A 1 -18.57 14.05 -2.87
CA MET A 1 -17.99 13.82 -1.53
C MET A 1 -16.49 14.03 -1.63
N GLU A 2 -15.98 15.02 -0.93
CA GLU A 2 -14.59 15.52 -0.98
C GLU A 2 -13.62 14.58 -0.23
N LYS A 3 -13.53 13.32 -0.67
CA LYS A 3 -12.43 12.42 -0.25
C LYS A 3 -11.07 12.81 -0.87
N ALA A 4 -11.03 13.88 -1.67
CA ALA A 4 -10.60 13.76 -3.06
C ALA A 4 -9.15 14.19 -3.39
N GLN A 5 -8.34 14.64 -2.42
CA GLN A 5 -6.95 15.02 -2.72
C GLN A 5 -5.98 14.70 -1.59
N ILE A 6 -6.37 14.94 -0.32
CA ILE A 6 -5.47 14.71 0.82
C ILE A 6 -5.26 13.20 1.05
N ALA A 7 -6.31 12.39 0.91
CA ALA A 7 -6.22 10.94 1.02
C ALA A 7 -5.33 10.36 -0.10
N ASP A 8 -5.54 10.77 -1.36
CA ASP A 8 -4.72 10.33 -2.51
C ASP A 8 -3.24 10.70 -2.36
N VAL A 9 -2.92 11.88 -1.83
CA VAL A 9 -1.54 12.29 -1.57
C VAL A 9 -0.91 11.43 -0.48
N LEU A 10 -1.66 11.17 0.60
CA LEU A 10 -1.21 10.28 1.68
C LEU A 10 -1.00 8.85 1.19
N GLU A 11 -1.95 8.30 0.42
CA GLU A 11 -1.84 6.96 -0.17
C GLU A 11 -0.56 6.82 -1.00
N LYS A 12 -0.28 7.78 -1.89
CA LYS A 12 0.94 7.77 -2.72
C LYS A 12 2.23 7.88 -1.92
N LEU A 13 2.24 8.67 -0.84
CA LEU A 13 3.41 8.79 0.04
C LEU A 13 3.67 7.46 0.76
N ILE A 14 2.62 6.88 1.34
CA ILE A 14 2.69 5.59 2.04
C ILE A 14 3.13 4.48 1.08
N GLU A 15 2.52 4.42 -0.10
CA GLU A 15 2.86 3.43 -1.13
C GLU A 15 4.34 3.51 -1.53
N LYS A 16 4.85 4.72 -1.79
CA LYS A 16 6.25 4.92 -2.16
C LYS A 16 7.21 4.47 -1.07
N ASP A 17 7.01 4.96 0.16
CA ASP A 17 7.95 4.72 1.26
C ASP A 17 7.97 3.23 1.64
N ILE A 18 6.82 2.56 1.61
CA ILE A 18 6.71 1.13 1.87
C ILE A 18 7.35 0.33 0.73
N ASN A 19 7.08 0.67 -0.52
CA ASN A 19 7.70 -0.01 -1.66
C ASN A 19 9.23 0.09 -1.62
N GLU A 20 9.80 1.23 -1.22
CA GLU A 20 11.24 1.33 -1.01
C GLU A 20 11.76 0.42 0.10
N ALA A 21 11.05 0.34 1.22
CA ALA A 21 11.40 -0.54 2.33
C ALA A 21 11.26 -2.03 1.99
N LEU A 22 10.33 -2.39 1.08
CA LEU A 22 10.02 -3.76 0.70
C LEU A 22 10.85 -4.31 -0.46
N LYS A 23 11.56 -3.46 -1.22
CA LYS A 23 12.49 -3.87 -2.29
C LYS A 23 13.40 -5.05 -1.92
N PRO A 24 14.05 -5.10 -0.74
CA PRO A 24 14.95 -6.20 -0.38
C PRO A 24 14.23 -7.55 -0.20
N MET A 25 12.91 -7.53 -0.01
CA MET A 25 12.07 -8.71 0.18
C MET A 25 11.35 -9.13 -1.11
N GLU A 26 11.62 -8.46 -2.24
CA GLU A 26 10.91 -8.67 -3.50
C GLU A 26 9.38 -8.54 -3.36
N LEU A 27 8.93 -7.67 -2.46
CA LEU A 27 7.52 -7.33 -2.22
C LEU A 27 7.22 -5.91 -2.68
N GLN A 28 5.97 -5.68 -3.09
CA GLN A 28 5.41 -4.36 -3.34
C GLN A 28 3.99 -4.24 -2.79
N VAL A 29 3.53 -3.01 -2.60
CA VAL A 29 2.16 -2.68 -2.23
C VAL A 29 1.25 -2.95 -3.43
N GLU A 30 0.28 -3.84 -3.23
CA GLU A 30 -0.78 -4.11 -4.20
C GLU A 30 -1.95 -3.13 -4.00
N LYS A 31 -2.37 -2.96 -2.74
CA LYS A 31 -3.56 -2.20 -2.39
C LYS A 31 -3.46 -1.61 -0.99
N ILE A 32 -3.89 -0.36 -0.87
CA ILE A 32 -4.09 0.31 0.41
C ILE A 32 -5.59 0.46 0.65
N GLU A 33 -6.03 0.09 1.85
CA GLU A 33 -7.42 0.24 2.27
C GLU A 33 -7.50 1.03 3.58
N PHE A 34 -8.25 2.13 3.54
CA PHE A 34 -8.53 2.97 4.69
C PHE A 34 -9.95 2.76 5.18
N PHE A 35 -10.08 2.34 6.44
CA PHE A 35 -11.35 2.17 7.11
C PHE A 35 -11.49 3.17 8.25
N PHE A 36 -12.63 3.84 8.29
CA PHE A 36 -13.00 4.79 9.34
C PHE A 36 -14.25 4.25 10.01
N ASP A 37 -14.07 3.36 10.99
CA ASP A 37 -15.14 2.89 11.87
C ASP A 37 -15.12 3.69 13.18
N GLU A 38 -14.91 3.04 14.32
CA GLU A 38 -14.65 3.68 15.61
C GLU A 38 -13.17 4.09 15.75
N THR A 39 -12.25 3.40 15.06
CA THR A 39 -10.81 3.70 15.04
C THR A 39 -10.31 3.69 13.59
N PRO A 40 -9.48 4.67 13.18
CA PRO A 40 -8.91 4.65 11.84
C PRO A 40 -7.98 3.44 11.65
N HIS A 41 -8.29 2.58 10.69
CA HIS A 41 -7.50 1.43 10.31
C HIS A 41 -6.92 1.61 8.90
N LEU A 42 -5.64 1.24 8.78
CA LEU A 42 -4.91 1.21 7.51
C LEU A 42 -4.47 -0.23 7.25
N ILE A 43 -4.97 -0.83 6.17
CA ILE A 43 -4.56 -2.16 5.71
C ILE A 43 -3.75 -1.99 4.44
N ILE A 44 -2.59 -2.64 4.39
CA ILE A 44 -1.65 -2.57 3.27
C ILE A 44 -1.43 -4.00 2.80
N ASN A 45 -2.01 -4.32 1.65
CA ASN A 45 -1.86 -5.62 1.01
C ASN A 45 -0.59 -5.61 0.16
N LEU A 46 0.21 -6.67 0.28
CA LEU A 46 1.49 -6.80 -0.38
C LEU A 46 1.46 -7.97 -1.36
N GLU A 47 2.14 -7.82 -2.49
CA GLU A 47 2.35 -8.87 -3.47
C GLU A 47 3.83 -9.05 -3.78
N THR A 48 4.20 -10.23 -4.28
CA THR A 48 5.56 -10.53 -4.74
C THR A 48 5.79 -9.99 -6.14
N ILE A 49 6.90 -9.28 -6.35
CA ILE A 49 7.28 -8.70 -7.64
C ILE A 49 7.77 -9.79 -8.62
N ASN A 50 8.28 -10.92 -8.10
CA ASN A 50 8.77 -12.06 -8.85
C ASN A 50 7.94 -13.33 -8.58
N SER A 51 6.67 -13.33 -8.97
CA SER A 51 5.80 -14.52 -8.94
C SER A 51 6.21 -15.61 -9.96
N ASN A 52 7.26 -15.39 -10.76
CA ASN A 52 7.77 -16.32 -11.77
C ASN A 52 8.98 -17.17 -11.31
N SER A 53 9.43 -17.05 -10.06
CA SER A 53 10.63 -17.76 -9.56
C SER A 53 10.39 -19.20 -9.11
N TYR A 54 9.14 -19.67 -9.12
CA TYR A 54 8.75 -21.01 -8.64
C TYR A 54 7.75 -21.71 -9.57
N ALA A 55 7.91 -21.57 -10.89
CA ALA A 55 7.20 -22.38 -11.89
C ALA A 55 8.12 -23.46 -12.49
#